data_AF-A0A7X6UXG5-F1
#
_entry.id   AF-A0A7X6UXG5-F1
#
_cell.length_a   1.000
_cell.length_b   1.000
_cell.length_c   1.000
_cell.angle_alpha   90.00
_cell.angle_beta   90.00
_cell.angle_gamma   90.00
#
_symmetry.space_group_name_H-M   'P 1'
#
loop_
_entity.id
_entity.type
_entity.pdbx_description
1 polymer ?
#
loop_
_entity_poly.entity_id
_entity_poly.type
_entity_poly.pdbx_seq_one_letter_code
_entity_poly.pdbx_strand_id
1 'polypeptide(L)'
;FNFNSGSKLFIDLTGNLLAGSLRFQQGAKLYAHPLGNLVFHIGNDFQWNGTIETNDMIAAAQRIKIYYYGTNRVFIHTDFAGTIIAPNAEVVIGQASKKYYGAIYAKSIVVHQNTKITWVPFVENNPNAVTLNTNQGEY
;
A
#
# COMPACT_ATOMS: atom_id res chain seq x y z
N PHE A 1 -6.23 -2.65 14.64
CA PHE A 1 -7.39 -3.08 13.83
C PHE A 1 -7.15 -4.44 13.24
N ASN A 2 -8.13 -5.33 13.37
CA ASN A 2 -8.14 -6.63 12.73
C ASN A 2 -9.41 -6.72 11.88
N PHE A 3 -9.26 -6.81 10.57
CA PHE A 3 -10.36 -6.93 9.61
C PHE A 3 -10.56 -8.40 9.27
N ASN A 4 -11.65 -8.97 9.77
CA ASN A 4 -11.99 -10.38 9.54
C ASN A 4 -12.56 -10.59 8.14
N SER A 5 -12.68 -11.86 7.71
CA SER A 5 -13.32 -12.22 6.44
C SER A 5 -14.69 -11.54 6.29
N GLY A 6 -14.97 -10.99 5.10
CA GLY A 6 -16.19 -10.25 4.80
C GLY A 6 -16.20 -8.79 5.29
N SER A 7 -15.22 -8.37 6.09
CA SER A 7 -15.11 -6.97 6.53
C SER A 7 -14.65 -6.07 5.40
N LYS A 8 -15.13 -4.82 5.38
CA LYS A 8 -14.69 -3.81 4.41
C LYS A 8 -14.20 -2.57 5.15
N LEU A 9 -12.97 -2.15 4.86
CA LEU A 9 -12.51 -0.81 5.19
C LEU A 9 -12.83 0.09 4.00
N PHE A 10 -13.70 1.06 4.24
CA PHE A 10 -14.05 2.11 3.28
C PHE A 10 -13.47 3.42 3.78
N ILE A 11 -12.68 4.08 2.94
CA ILE A 11 -12.16 5.41 3.20
C ILE A 11 -12.55 6.26 1.99
N ASP A 12 -13.42 7.24 2.23
CA ASP A 12 -14.08 8.07 1.23
C ASP A 12 -13.26 9.28 0.78
N LEU A 13 -12.19 9.62 1.51
CA LEU A 13 -11.38 10.81 1.25
C LEU A 13 -9.88 10.54 1.45
N THR A 14 -9.05 11.51 1.09
CA THR A 14 -7.62 11.52 1.47
C THR A 14 -7.50 11.49 2.99
N GLY A 15 -6.70 10.56 3.51
CA GLY A 15 -6.61 10.38 4.96
C GLY A 15 -5.34 9.67 5.41
N ASN A 16 -4.93 10.00 6.62
CA ASN A 16 -3.90 9.29 7.36
C ASN A 16 -4.56 8.40 8.41
N LEU A 17 -4.30 7.11 8.38
CA LEU A 17 -4.73 6.18 9.42
C LEU A 17 -3.56 5.81 10.33
N LEU A 18 -3.68 6.16 11.61
CA LEU A 18 -2.75 5.74 12.65
C LEU A 18 -3.27 4.45 13.29
N ALA A 19 -2.44 3.40 13.34
CA ALA A 19 -2.79 2.14 13.96
C ALA A 19 -1.59 1.54 14.71
N GLY A 20 -1.83 1.00 15.91
CA GLY A 20 -0.82 0.16 16.57
C GLY A 20 -0.52 -1.08 15.72
N SER A 21 -1.55 -1.89 15.46
CA SER A 21 -1.45 -3.04 14.55
C SER A 21 -2.56 -2.99 13.50
N LEU A 22 -2.28 -3.45 12.28
CA LEU A 22 -3.24 -3.52 11.19
C LEU A 22 -3.14 -4.89 10.51
N ARG A 23 -4.22 -5.67 10.58
CA ARG A 23 -4.27 -6.99 9.96
C ARG A 23 -5.51 -7.11 9.10
N PHE A 24 -5.31 -7.54 7.85
CA PHE A 24 -6.39 -7.94 6.95
C PHE A 24 -6.37 -9.46 6.81
N GLN A 25 -7.48 -10.11 7.14
CA GLN A 25 -7.67 -11.53 6.91
C GLN A 25 -8.16 -11.81 5.49
N GLN A 26 -8.10 -13.07 5.07
CA GLN A 26 -8.65 -13.50 3.79
C GLN A 26 -10.13 -13.14 3.68
N GLY A 27 -10.53 -12.53 2.56
CA GLY A 27 -11.89 -12.06 2.32
C GLY A 27 -12.19 -10.67 2.88
N ALA A 28 -11.28 -10.06 3.64
CA ALA A 28 -11.38 -8.65 4.00
C ALA A 28 -11.04 -7.76 2.78
N LYS A 29 -11.75 -6.65 2.63
CA LYS A 29 -11.60 -5.73 1.50
C LYS A 29 -11.14 -4.35 1.96
N LEU A 30 -10.20 -3.77 1.23
CA LEU A 30 -9.85 -2.36 1.31
C LEU A 30 -10.39 -1.65 0.07
N TYR A 31 -11.25 -0.67 0.28
CA TYR A 31 -11.64 0.27 -0.77
C TYR A 31 -10.85 1.57 -0.59
N ALA A 32 -10.06 1.91 -1.59
CA ALA A 32 -9.39 3.21 -1.67
C ALA A 32 -10.16 4.11 -2.65
N HIS A 33 -10.58 5.28 -2.20
CA HIS A 33 -11.29 6.23 -3.05
C HIS A 33 -10.44 6.63 -4.27
N PRO A 34 -11.00 6.64 -5.50
CA PRO A 34 -10.22 6.91 -6.72
C PRO A 34 -9.55 8.29 -6.78
N LEU A 35 -9.99 9.24 -5.95
CA LEU A 35 -9.47 10.60 -5.93
C LEU A 35 -8.61 10.91 -4.70
N GLY A 36 -8.56 10.01 -3.71
CA GLY A 36 -7.92 10.26 -2.42
C GLY A 36 -6.60 9.50 -2.24
N ASN A 37 -5.66 10.09 -1.50
CA ASN A 37 -4.47 9.38 -1.03
C ASN A 37 -4.74 8.75 0.33
N LEU A 38 -4.31 7.50 0.49
CA LEU A 38 -4.48 6.76 1.72
C LEU A 38 -3.11 6.39 2.28
N VAL A 39 -2.77 6.98 3.42
CA VAL A 39 -1.49 6.73 4.10
C VAL A 39 -1.76 6.04 5.43
N PHE A 40 -1.18 4.85 5.60
CA PHE A 40 -1.23 4.12 6.85
C PHE A 40 0.07 4.31 7.62
N HIS A 41 -0.04 4.58 8.91
CA HIS A 41 1.06 4.65 9.86
C HIS A 41 0.87 3.56 10.91
N ILE A 42 1.72 2.54 10.85
CA ILE A 42 1.54 1.30 11.61
C ILE A 42 2.73 1.09 12.54
N GLY A 43 2.46 0.95 13.84
CA GLY A 43 3.51 0.92 14.87
C GLY A 43 4.12 -0.45 15.12
N ASN A 44 3.30 -1.48 15.28
CA ASN A 44 3.69 -2.74 15.93
C ASN A 44 3.63 -3.92 14.97
N ASP A 45 2.54 -4.05 14.21
CA ASP A 45 2.35 -5.22 13.35
C ASP A 45 1.48 -4.95 12.14
N PHE A 46 1.91 -5.42 10.98
CA PHE A 46 1.21 -5.28 9.71
C PHE A 46 1.14 -6.61 8.96
N GLN A 47 -0.07 -7.03 8.62
CA GLN A 47 -0.33 -8.23 7.84
C GLN A 47 -1.40 -7.98 6.78
N TRP A 48 -1.11 -8.43 5.56
CA TRP A 48 -2.02 -8.34 4.42
C TRP A 48 -2.35 -9.72 3.86
N ASN A 49 -3.59 -10.16 4.13
CA ASN A 49 -4.23 -11.29 3.44
C ASN A 49 -5.54 -10.87 2.75
N GLY A 50 -5.81 -9.57 2.62
CA GLY A 50 -7.06 -9.04 2.08
C GLY A 50 -7.04 -8.87 0.55
N THR A 51 -8.03 -8.16 0.04
CA THR A 51 -8.11 -7.76 -1.37
C THR A 51 -8.35 -6.26 -1.46
N ILE A 52 -7.69 -5.60 -2.41
CA ILE A 52 -8.01 -4.20 -2.75
C ILE A 52 -9.19 -4.22 -3.72
N GLU A 53 -10.29 -3.58 -3.34
CA GLU A 53 -11.48 -3.46 -4.15
C GLU A 53 -11.31 -2.26 -5.11
N THR A 54 -10.74 -2.54 -6.28
CA THR A 54 -10.49 -1.56 -7.34
C THR A 54 -10.68 -2.19 -8.71
N ASN A 55 -11.05 -1.38 -9.70
CA ASN A 55 -11.03 -1.77 -11.13
C ASN A 55 -9.66 -1.54 -11.78
N ASP A 56 -8.78 -0.78 -11.12
CA ASP A 56 -7.43 -0.46 -11.60
C ASP A 56 -6.43 -0.55 -10.44
N MET A 57 -5.59 -1.60 -10.49
CA MET A 57 -4.54 -1.85 -9.50
C MET A 57 -3.38 -0.85 -9.59
N ILE A 58 -3.09 -0.31 -10.77
CA ILE A 58 -2.02 0.68 -10.95
C ILE A 58 -2.47 2.00 -10.31
N ALA A 59 -3.69 2.43 -10.62
CA ALA A 59 -4.25 3.66 -10.04
C ALA A 59 -4.43 3.55 -8.50
N ALA A 60 -4.73 2.36 -7.98
CA ALA A 60 -4.74 2.12 -6.53
C ALA A 60 -3.32 2.19 -5.93
N ALA A 61 -2.33 1.60 -6.58
CA ALA A 61 -0.95 1.58 -6.10
C ALA A 61 -0.32 2.98 -6.01
N GLN A 62 -0.72 3.90 -6.91
CA GLN A 62 -0.28 5.30 -6.87
C GLN A 62 -0.75 6.04 -5.61
N ARG A 63 -1.81 5.58 -4.95
CA ARG A 63 -2.51 6.34 -3.90
C ARG A 63 -2.42 5.72 -2.52
N ILE A 64 -2.00 4.46 -2.42
CA ILE A 64 -1.88 3.75 -1.15
C ILE A 64 -0.41 3.76 -0.71
N LYS A 65 -0.17 4.22 0.52
CA LYS A 65 1.15 4.19 1.16
C LYS A 65 1.05 3.62 2.56
N ILE A 66 2.02 2.82 2.94
CA ILE A 66 2.13 2.21 4.27
C ILE A 66 3.49 2.54 4.84
N TYR A 67 3.51 3.31 5.92
CA TYR A 67 4.65 3.42 6.82
C TYR A 67 4.50 2.42 7.94
N TYR A 68 5.45 1.49 8.01
CA TYR A 68 5.56 0.53 9.09
C TYR A 68 6.81 0.84 9.92
N TYR A 69 6.58 1.22 11.17
CA TYR A 69 7.63 1.63 12.12
C TYR A 69 8.14 0.48 12.97
N GLY A 70 7.42 -0.64 13.00
CA GLY A 70 7.76 -1.81 13.80
C GLY A 70 8.93 -2.62 13.23
N THR A 71 9.29 -3.65 13.97
CA THR A 71 10.40 -4.56 13.65
C THR A 71 9.94 -5.97 13.29
N ASN A 72 8.65 -6.28 13.51
CA ASN A 72 8.11 -7.59 13.18
C ASN A 72 8.04 -7.77 11.67
N ARG A 73 8.21 -9.02 11.23
CA ARG A 73 8.11 -9.37 9.82
C ARG A 73 6.73 -9.04 9.28
N VAL A 74 6.70 -8.34 8.14
CA VAL A 74 5.47 -7.99 7.42
C VAL A 74 5.18 -9.05 6.38
N PHE A 75 3.94 -9.53 6.35
CA PHE A 75 3.50 -10.54 5.38
C PHE A 75 2.47 -9.98 4.42
N ILE A 76 2.78 -10.03 3.13
CA ILE A 76 1.86 -9.72 2.02
C ILE A 76 1.56 -11.01 1.28
N HIS A 77 0.49 -11.69 1.70
CA HIS A 77 0.14 -13.00 1.18
C HIS A 77 -0.64 -12.92 -0.13
N THR A 78 -1.54 -11.94 -0.28
CA THR A 78 -2.44 -11.79 -1.43
C THR A 78 -2.02 -10.65 -2.35
N ASP A 79 -2.75 -10.43 -3.45
CA ASP A 79 -2.50 -9.30 -4.34
C ASP A 79 -2.56 -7.99 -3.57
N PHE A 80 -1.59 -7.12 -3.83
CA PHE A 80 -1.45 -5.84 -3.15
C PHE A 80 -1.10 -4.74 -4.14
N ALA A 81 -1.60 -3.55 -3.84
CA ALA A 81 -1.36 -2.32 -4.57
C ALA A 81 -1.02 -1.21 -3.57
N GLY A 82 0.20 -0.67 -3.66
CA GLY A 82 0.65 0.43 -2.82
C GLY A 82 2.15 0.43 -2.58
N THR A 83 2.62 1.49 -1.94
CA THR A 83 4.01 1.61 -1.50
C THR A 83 4.16 1.22 -0.04
N ILE A 84 5.07 0.29 0.27
CA ILE A 84 5.40 -0.10 1.66
C ILE A 84 6.78 0.46 2.03
N ILE A 85 6.84 1.17 3.14
CA ILE A 85 8.06 1.72 3.75
C ILE A 85 8.20 1.10 5.14
N ALA A 86 9.10 0.14 5.28
CA ALA A 86 9.31 -0.71 6.45
C ALA A 86 10.82 -0.81 6.79
N PRO A 87 11.51 0.30 7.09
CA PRO A 87 12.98 0.35 7.15
C PRO A 87 13.60 -0.57 8.21
N ASN A 88 12.82 -0.95 9.23
CA ASN A 88 13.30 -1.76 10.36
C ASN A 88 12.87 -3.23 10.28
N ALA A 89 12.11 -3.61 9.26
CA ALA A 89 11.46 -4.91 9.18
C ALA A 89 11.72 -5.63 7.85
N GLU A 90 11.63 -6.95 7.90
CA GLU A 90 11.60 -7.78 6.70
C GLU A 90 10.19 -7.80 6.12
N VAL A 91 10.08 -7.59 4.80
CA VAL A 91 8.82 -7.71 4.07
C VAL A 91 8.85 -8.98 3.23
N VAL A 92 7.91 -9.88 3.49
CA VAL A 92 7.72 -11.12 2.72
C VAL A 92 6.54 -10.96 1.79
N ILE A 93 6.76 -11.16 0.50
CA ILE A 93 5.72 -11.04 -0.51
C ILE A 93 5.55 -12.32 -1.32
N GLY A 94 4.30 -12.53 -1.72
CA GLY A 94 3.98 -13.45 -2.80
C GLY A 94 3.83 -14.91 -2.38
N GLN A 95 3.49 -15.19 -1.12
CA GLN A 95 3.32 -16.56 -0.65
C GLN A 95 2.07 -17.23 -1.28
N ALA A 96 0.91 -16.56 -1.27
CA ALA A 96 -0.34 -17.10 -1.79
C ALA A 96 -0.70 -16.53 -3.18
N SER A 97 -0.66 -15.22 -3.33
CA SER A 97 -0.81 -14.55 -4.62
C SER A 97 0.54 -14.12 -5.18
N LYS A 98 0.54 -13.70 -6.45
CA LYS A 98 1.76 -13.50 -7.24
C LYS A 98 1.81 -12.16 -7.94
N LYS A 99 0.97 -11.18 -7.58
CA LYS A 99 0.99 -9.84 -8.17
C LYS A 99 1.12 -8.77 -7.09
N TYR A 100 2.13 -7.95 -7.24
CA TYR A 100 2.37 -6.77 -6.41
C TYR A 100 2.49 -5.55 -7.33
N TYR A 101 1.73 -4.49 -7.02
CA TYR A 101 1.78 -3.22 -7.74
C TYR A 101 2.27 -2.14 -6.77
N GLY A 102 3.40 -1.50 -7.05
CA GLY A 102 3.92 -0.43 -6.20
C GLY A 102 5.43 -0.54 -5.93
N ALA A 103 5.85 0.03 -4.81
CA ALA A 103 7.25 0.01 -4.37
C ALA A 103 7.38 -0.55 -2.94
N ILE A 104 8.55 -1.11 -2.63
CA ILE A 104 8.87 -1.66 -1.32
C ILE A 104 10.25 -1.12 -0.90
N TYR A 105 10.29 -0.47 0.26
CA TYR A 105 11.51 0.02 0.90
C TYR A 105 11.58 -0.62 2.29
N ALA A 106 12.43 -1.62 2.47
CA ALA A 106 12.46 -2.41 3.69
C ALA A 106 13.90 -2.77 4.12
N LYS A 107 14.07 -3.24 5.35
CA LYS A 107 15.37 -3.75 5.84
C LYS A 107 15.85 -4.92 4.99
N SER A 108 14.95 -5.84 4.69
CA SER A 108 15.13 -6.96 3.77
C SER A 108 13.81 -7.26 3.09
N ILE A 109 13.88 -7.78 1.87
CA ILE A 109 12.71 -8.15 1.06
C ILE A 109 12.88 -9.61 0.67
N VAL A 110 11.91 -10.45 1.04
CA VAL A 110 11.84 -11.85 0.63
C VAL A 110 10.72 -11.99 -0.38
N VAL A 111 11.07 -12.41 -1.59
CA VAL A 111 10.12 -12.58 -2.70
C VAL A 111 10.00 -14.06 -3.00
N HIS A 112 8.80 -14.61 -2.84
CA HIS A 112 8.56 -16.00 -3.22
C HIS A 112 8.56 -16.18 -4.73
N GLN A 113 8.91 -17.38 -5.20
CA GLN A 113 8.96 -17.72 -6.63
C GLN A 113 7.68 -17.36 -7.38
N ASN A 114 7.84 -17.01 -8.66
CA ASN A 114 6.78 -16.63 -9.61
C ASN A 114 6.01 -15.35 -9.25
N THR A 115 6.45 -14.59 -8.24
CA THR A 115 5.86 -13.29 -7.90
C THR A 115 6.25 -12.25 -8.94
N LYS A 116 5.26 -11.54 -9.48
CA LYS A 116 5.43 -10.40 -10.38
C LYS A 116 5.28 -9.11 -9.58
N ILE A 117 6.31 -8.26 -9.68
CA ILE A 117 6.31 -6.92 -9.09
C ILE A 117 6.26 -5.92 -10.24
N THR A 118 5.20 -5.14 -10.31
CA THR A 118 5.07 -4.00 -11.22
C THR A 118 5.39 -2.75 -10.43
N TRP A 119 6.50 -2.09 -10.77
CA TRP A 119 6.85 -0.84 -10.12
C TRP A 119 5.81 0.24 -10.46
N VAL A 120 5.24 0.84 -9.41
CA VAL A 120 4.32 1.97 -9.53
C VAL A 120 4.69 2.97 -8.43
N PRO A 121 5.06 4.21 -8.78
CA PRO A 121 5.40 5.20 -7.77
C PRO A 121 4.13 5.68 -7.06
N PHE A 122 4.25 5.99 -5.77
CA PHE A 122 3.22 6.76 -5.09
C PHE A 122 3.18 8.18 -5.66
N VAL A 123 2.00 8.64 -6.05
CA VAL A 123 1.74 9.98 -6.58
C VAL A 123 0.84 10.68 -5.58
N GLU A 124 1.34 11.75 -4.97
CA GLU A 124 0.54 12.57 -4.09
C GLU A 124 -0.48 13.36 -4.91
N ASN A 125 -1.72 12.89 -4.97
CA ASN A 125 -2.83 13.71 -5.42
C ASN A 125 -3.16 14.74 -4.33
N ASN A 126 -2.51 15.89 -4.38
CA ASN A 126 -2.94 17.07 -3.66
C ASN A 126 -3.87 17.87 -4.59
N PRO A 127 -5.20 17.89 -4.39
CA PRO A 127 -6.11 18.67 -5.22
C PRO A 127 -5.84 20.18 -5.15
N ASN A 128 -4.99 20.64 -4.21
CA ASN A 128 -4.52 22.02 -4.08
C ASN A 128 -3.04 22.20 -4.46
N ALA A 129 -2.39 21.22 -5.10
CA ALA A 129 -1.02 21.39 -5.55
C ALA A 129 -0.95 22.46 -6.66
N VAL A 130 -0.26 23.56 -6.37
CA VAL A 130 0.16 24.53 -7.38
C VAL A 130 1.14 23.83 -8.31
N THR A 131 0.74 23.61 -9.55
CA THR A 131 1.65 23.15 -10.61
C THR A 131 2.56 24.32 -10.98
N LEU A 132 3.86 24.20 -10.68
CA LEU A 132 4.85 25.14 -11.20
C LEU A 132 5.04 24.85 -12.69
N ASN A 133 4.32 25.56 -13.55
CA ASN A 133 4.62 25.62 -14.98
C ASN A 133 5.95 26.36 -15.14
N THR A 134 7.06 25.63 -15.09
CA THR A 134 8.32 26.16 -15.58
C THR A 134 8.30 26.00 -17.09
N ASN A 135 7.87 27.06 -17.78
CA ASN A 135 8.23 27.22 -19.18
C ASN A 135 9.76 27.36 -19.21
N GLN A 136 10.47 26.25 -19.42
CA GLN A 136 11.86 26.32 -19.82
C GLN A 136 11.88 26.96 -21.20
N GLY A 137 12.30 28.22 -21.26
CA GLY A 137 12.66 28.87 -22.51
C GLY A 137 13.79 28.07 -23.16
N GLU A 138 13.56 27.67 -24.40
CA GLU A 138 14.61 27.19 -25.28
C GLU A 138 15.64 28.32 -25.45
N TYR A 139 16.92 28.00 -25.22
CA TYR A 139 18.06 28.85 -25.57
C TYR A 139 18.62 28.41 -26.92
#